data_AF-A0A3M6V234-F1
#
_entry.id   AF-A0A3M6V234-F1
#
_cell.length_a   1.000
_cell.length_b   1.000
_cell.length_c   1.000
_cell.angle_alpha   90.00
_cell.angle_beta   90.00
_cell.angle_gamma   90.00
#
_symmetry.space_group_name_H-M   'P 1'
#
loop_
_entity.id
_entity.type
_entity.pdbx_description
1 polymer ?
#
loop_
_entity_poly.entity_id
_entity_poly.type
_entity_poly.pdbx_seq_one_letter_code
_entity_poly.pdbx_strand_id
1 'polypeptide(L)'
;MAAAARGRGRGRGGFGVPKPGKSGEKSEQQADISTEKSSNEFDLTKVLNDLRENTLDTQVKEISHHISQSSSSTKVKDVVDHLIQRTIKKSDFAPLAAKVANKLCSDESFGIAFRGDLLKSTQEQYKKRESIRANSTSEWIGLACFICELFRHLRTGEAPLRPLAAAVHQTLSELLSSEGQNGNNDEELEGDEIDCFYENFKGVGFLLETVNQEKAEELLGMMRDTILSDNSSAKTRCLLLEMLEFHARQGKISSKVEDYFSDKLAEIMANEL
;
A
#
# COMPACT_ATOMS: atom_id res chain seq x y z
N MET A 1 -0.32 53.17 -17.13
CA MET A 1 -1.57 53.94 -16.89
C MET A 1 -2.53 52.99 -16.16
N ALA A 2 -2.78 53.20 -14.86
CA ALA A 2 -3.96 53.93 -14.32
C ALA A 2 -5.23 53.05 -14.30
N ALA A 3 -6.16 53.10 -13.36
CA ALA A 3 -6.30 53.65 -12.02
C ALA A 3 -7.65 53.09 -11.48
N ALA A 4 -7.94 53.41 -10.22
CA ALA A 4 -9.11 53.06 -9.41
C ALA A 4 -10.53 53.31 -10.00
N ALA A 5 -11.54 52.63 -9.42
CA ALA A 5 -12.77 53.19 -8.80
C ALA A 5 -13.83 52.07 -8.60
N ARG A 6 -14.29 51.70 -7.39
CA ARG A 6 -15.31 52.34 -6.51
C ARG A 6 -16.59 52.80 -7.22
N GLY A 7 -17.69 52.10 -6.93
CA GLY A 7 -19.07 52.56 -7.15
C GLY A 7 -20.00 52.06 -6.05
N ARG A 8 -20.54 53.00 -5.25
CA ARG A 8 -21.58 52.81 -4.22
C ARG A 8 -22.97 52.95 -4.87
N GLY A 9 -23.94 52.15 -4.43
CA GLY A 9 -25.37 52.36 -4.70
C GLY A 9 -26.21 52.12 -3.44
N ARG A 10 -26.90 53.16 -2.96
CA ARG A 10 -27.82 53.18 -1.82
C ARG A 10 -29.28 53.11 -2.31
N GLY A 11 -30.16 52.48 -1.54
CA GLY A 11 -31.62 52.68 -1.54
C GLY A 11 -32.29 51.68 -0.58
N ARG A 12 -32.59 51.99 0.70
CA ARG A 12 -33.68 52.76 1.33
C ARG A 12 -35.11 52.17 1.19
N GLY A 13 -35.70 51.84 2.34
CA GLY A 13 -37.14 51.61 2.60
C GLY A 13 -37.38 50.26 3.30
N GLY A 14 -37.98 50.13 4.48
CA GLY A 14 -38.72 51.05 5.33
C GLY A 14 -38.89 50.49 6.75
N PHE A 15 -39.32 51.37 7.66
CA PHE A 15 -39.48 51.15 9.10
C PHE A 15 -40.81 50.46 9.46
N GLY A 16 -40.80 49.67 10.54
CA GLY A 16 -42.00 49.22 11.26
C GLY A 16 -41.63 48.75 12.67
N VAL A 17 -42.04 49.53 13.67
CA VAL A 17 -41.74 49.43 15.12
C VAL A 17 -42.70 48.43 15.81
N PRO A 18 -42.33 47.83 16.97
CA PRO A 18 -42.99 46.66 17.58
C PRO A 18 -43.96 47.03 18.70
N LYS A 19 -44.86 46.11 19.14
CA LYS A 19 -45.39 46.01 20.54
C LYS A 19 -46.41 44.86 20.80
N PRO A 20 -46.85 44.57 22.07
CA PRO A 20 -46.54 43.32 22.78
C PRO A 20 -47.74 42.62 23.49
N GLY A 21 -47.47 41.54 24.24
CA GLY A 21 -48.32 40.99 25.32
C GLY A 21 -48.74 39.53 25.07
N LYS A 22 -48.94 38.65 26.06
CA LYS A 22 -48.81 38.70 27.54
C LYS A 22 -48.98 37.25 28.06
N SER A 23 -48.36 36.97 29.22
CA SER A 23 -48.70 35.98 30.28
C SER A 23 -48.79 34.47 29.99
N GLY A 24 -47.96 33.73 30.72
CA GLY A 24 -48.22 32.34 31.13
C GLY A 24 -47.01 31.67 31.80
N GLU A 25 -46.81 31.89 33.11
CA GLU A 25 -45.91 31.07 33.93
C GLU A 25 -46.50 29.67 34.14
N LYS A 26 -45.66 28.64 34.00
CA LYS A 26 -45.63 27.44 34.85
C LYS A 26 -44.31 26.71 34.65
N SER A 27 -43.54 26.61 35.73
CA SER A 27 -42.36 25.75 35.84
C SER A 27 -42.82 24.30 36.03
N GLU A 28 -42.23 23.37 35.29
CA GLU A 28 -42.16 21.95 35.66
C GLU A 28 -40.90 21.35 35.02
N GLN A 29 -40.20 20.55 35.81
CA GLN A 29 -38.91 19.90 35.54
C GLN A 29 -39.04 18.70 34.58
N GLN A 30 -37.88 18.20 34.12
CA GLN A 30 -37.65 16.96 33.34
C GLN A 30 -37.87 17.08 31.83
N ALA A 31 -36.96 16.66 30.94
CA ALA A 31 -35.71 15.94 31.10
C ALA A 31 -34.74 16.41 30.00
N ASP A 32 -33.48 16.59 30.39
CA ASP A 32 -32.36 16.51 29.45
C ASP A 32 -32.44 15.15 28.74
N ILE A 33 -32.95 15.16 27.51
CA ILE A 33 -32.57 14.14 26.54
C ILE A 33 -31.32 14.70 25.89
N SER A 34 -30.23 14.69 26.67
CA SER A 34 -28.90 14.48 26.12
C SER A 34 -29.01 13.20 25.31
N THR A 35 -29.26 13.38 24.01
CA THR A 35 -29.14 12.31 23.05
C THR A 35 -27.66 12.03 22.98
N GLU A 36 -27.17 11.21 23.91
CA GLU A 36 -25.96 10.43 23.71
C GLU A 36 -26.25 9.51 22.52
N LYS A 37 -26.17 10.09 21.32
CA LYS A 37 -25.71 9.34 20.17
C LYS A 37 -24.24 9.05 20.48
N SER A 38 -24.01 8.00 21.26
CA SER A 38 -22.84 7.17 21.03
C SER A 38 -23.00 6.65 19.61
N SER A 39 -22.51 7.44 18.65
CA SER A 39 -22.27 6.92 17.31
C SER A 39 -21.15 5.92 17.48
N ASN A 40 -21.50 4.64 17.59
CA ASN A 40 -20.62 3.55 17.18
C ASN A 40 -20.38 3.69 15.67
N GLU A 41 -19.71 4.77 15.28
CA GLU A 41 -19.23 4.98 13.92
C GLU A 41 -18.10 3.98 13.71
N PHE A 42 -18.22 3.18 12.67
CA PHE A 42 -17.19 2.22 12.31
C PHE A 42 -15.89 2.97 11.99
N ASP A 43 -14.86 2.77 12.81
CA ASP A 43 -13.55 3.39 12.62
C ASP A 43 -12.66 2.48 11.78
N LEU A 44 -12.73 2.66 10.46
CA LEU A 44 -11.93 1.93 9.49
C LEU A 44 -10.43 2.04 9.77
N THR A 45 -9.97 3.23 10.18
CA THR A 45 -8.54 3.47 10.45
C THR A 45 -8.08 2.64 11.63
N LYS A 46 -8.87 2.58 12.70
CA LYS A 46 -8.59 1.72 13.87
C LYS A 46 -8.59 0.24 13.48
N VAL A 47 -9.60 -0.23 12.74
CA VAL A 47 -9.68 -1.63 12.30
C VAL A 47 -8.45 -2.05 11.48
N LEU A 48 -8.00 -1.19 10.56
CA LEU A 48 -6.79 -1.45 9.77
C LEU A 48 -5.49 -1.32 10.59
N ASN A 49 -5.48 -0.46 11.63
CA ASN A 49 -4.34 -0.32 12.54
C ASN A 49 -4.10 -1.57 13.38
N ASP A 50 -5.19 -2.16 13.85
CA ASP A 50 -5.20 -3.33 14.74
C ASP A 50 -5.12 -4.64 13.96
N LEU A 51 -4.89 -4.60 12.65
CA LEU A 51 -4.94 -5.77 11.80
C LEU A 51 -3.74 -6.69 12.02
N ARG A 52 -4.03 -7.97 12.27
CA ARG A 52 -3.06 -9.04 12.56
C ARG A 52 -3.51 -10.34 11.88
N GLU A 53 -2.58 -11.27 11.66
CA GLU A 53 -2.90 -12.58 11.06
C GLU A 53 -3.98 -13.33 11.84
N ASN A 54 -3.92 -13.31 13.18
CA ASN A 54 -4.88 -14.01 14.05
C ASN A 54 -6.24 -13.31 14.17
N THR A 55 -6.36 -12.03 13.79
CA THR A 55 -7.61 -11.25 13.84
C THR A 55 -8.21 -10.99 12.46
N LEU A 56 -7.50 -11.37 11.39
CA LEU A 56 -7.80 -11.08 9.99
C LEU A 56 -9.24 -11.40 9.62
N ASP A 57 -9.71 -12.61 9.93
CA ASP A 57 -11.07 -13.05 9.56
C ASP A 57 -12.18 -12.22 10.23
N THR A 58 -11.97 -11.85 11.48
CA THR A 58 -12.93 -11.04 12.24
C THR A 58 -12.98 -9.62 11.68
N GLN A 59 -11.82 -9.01 11.42
CA GLN A 59 -11.75 -7.64 10.89
C GLN A 59 -12.22 -7.55 9.45
N VAL A 60 -11.94 -8.56 8.61
CA VAL A 60 -12.50 -8.64 7.25
C VAL A 60 -14.02 -8.69 7.30
N LYS A 61 -14.62 -9.47 8.21
CA LYS A 61 -16.09 -9.48 8.39
C LYS A 61 -16.63 -8.12 8.82
N GLU A 62 -15.92 -7.42 9.69
CA GLU A 62 -16.29 -6.07 10.14
C GLU A 62 -16.26 -5.07 8.98
N ILE A 63 -15.21 -5.10 8.17
CA ILE A 63 -15.05 -4.28 6.96
C ILE A 63 -16.14 -4.63 5.94
N SER A 64 -16.39 -5.93 5.68
CA SER A 64 -17.47 -6.37 4.78
C SER A 64 -18.82 -5.84 5.26
N HIS A 65 -19.12 -5.94 6.56
CA HIS A 65 -20.35 -5.41 7.12
C HIS A 65 -20.46 -3.89 6.91
N HIS A 66 -19.37 -3.16 7.16
CA HIS A 66 -19.34 -1.72 6.93
C HIS A 66 -19.65 -1.35 5.47
N ILE A 67 -19.06 -2.07 4.51
CA ILE A 67 -19.31 -1.87 3.07
C ILE A 67 -20.77 -2.18 2.73
N SER A 68 -21.28 -3.36 3.13
CA SER A 68 -22.62 -3.83 2.79
C SER A 68 -23.75 -2.99 3.42
N GLN A 69 -23.49 -2.29 4.53
CA GLN A 69 -24.46 -1.41 5.18
C GLN A 69 -24.81 -0.14 4.38
N SER A 70 -24.14 0.15 3.26
CA SER A 70 -24.56 1.25 2.38
C SER A 70 -24.64 0.82 0.93
N SER A 71 -25.66 1.28 0.23
CA SER A 71 -25.78 1.15 -1.22
C SER A 71 -24.80 2.05 -2.00
N SER A 72 -23.87 2.77 -1.34
CA SER A 72 -22.96 3.70 -1.99
C SER A 72 -21.62 3.06 -2.35
N SER A 73 -21.19 3.28 -3.59
CA SER A 73 -19.84 2.92 -4.07
C SER A 73 -18.72 3.64 -3.32
N THR A 74 -19.05 4.68 -2.54
CA THR A 74 -18.07 5.50 -1.82
C THR A 74 -17.33 4.73 -0.71
N LYS A 75 -17.99 3.80 -0.01
CA LYS A 75 -17.34 3.03 1.06
C LYS A 75 -16.32 2.02 0.54
N VAL A 76 -16.61 1.40 -0.61
CA VAL A 76 -15.65 0.51 -1.30
C VAL A 76 -14.37 1.28 -1.60
N LYS A 77 -14.51 2.46 -2.23
CA LYS A 77 -13.38 3.32 -2.55
C LYS A 77 -12.62 3.78 -1.31
N ASP A 78 -13.34 4.13 -0.24
CA ASP A 78 -12.74 4.56 1.03
C ASP A 78 -11.88 3.46 1.67
N VAL A 79 -12.37 2.22 1.72
CA VAL A 79 -11.60 1.06 2.20
C VAL A 79 -10.37 0.81 1.34
N VAL A 80 -10.51 0.86 0.01
CA VAL A 80 -9.40 0.72 -0.92
C VAL A 80 -8.33 1.79 -0.67
N ASP A 81 -8.73 3.06 -0.55
CA ASP A 81 -7.80 4.17 -0.37
C ASP A 81 -7.05 4.06 0.95
N HIS A 82 -7.72 3.72 2.04
CA HIS A 82 -7.08 3.53 3.34
C HIS A 82 -6.11 2.34 3.34
N LEU A 83 -6.45 1.22 2.68
CA LEU A 83 -5.55 0.07 2.54
C LEU A 83 -4.26 0.46 1.80
N ILE A 84 -4.40 1.16 0.66
CA ILE A 84 -3.27 1.58 -0.17
C ILE A 84 -2.41 2.61 0.58
N GLN A 85 -3.02 3.66 1.10
CA GLN A 85 -2.29 4.73 1.81
C GLN A 85 -1.54 4.21 3.03
N ARG A 86 -2.15 3.28 3.77
CA ARG A 86 -1.50 2.63 4.90
C ARG A 86 -0.29 1.82 4.45
N THR A 87 -0.44 1.03 3.40
CA THR A 87 0.65 0.17 2.91
C THR A 87 1.82 0.99 2.37
N ILE A 88 1.54 2.06 1.62
CA ILE A 88 2.58 2.98 1.12
C ILE A 88 3.36 3.59 2.29
N LYS A 89 2.70 3.93 3.40
CA LYS A 89 3.36 4.48 4.59
C LYS A 89 4.04 3.45 5.48
N LYS A 90 3.71 2.16 5.33
CA LYS A 90 4.12 1.05 6.20
C LYS A 90 4.21 -0.22 5.37
N SER A 91 5.39 -0.48 4.80
CA SER A 91 5.63 -1.60 3.89
C SER A 91 5.40 -2.97 4.56
N ASP A 92 5.65 -3.08 5.86
CA ASP A 92 5.38 -4.27 6.69
C ASP A 92 3.89 -4.67 6.71
N PHE A 93 2.99 -3.73 6.40
CA PHE A 93 1.56 -3.98 6.29
C PHE A 93 1.15 -4.64 4.96
N ALA A 94 2.01 -4.65 3.93
CA ALA A 94 1.65 -5.09 2.58
C ALA A 94 1.10 -6.53 2.51
N PRO A 95 1.69 -7.55 3.18
CA PRO A 95 1.17 -8.92 3.11
C PRO A 95 -0.24 -9.02 3.70
N LEU A 96 -0.48 -8.32 4.83
CA LEU A 96 -1.79 -8.27 5.48
C LEU A 96 -2.80 -7.53 4.60
N ALA A 97 -2.43 -6.39 4.02
CA ALA A 97 -3.28 -5.62 3.12
C ALA A 97 -3.72 -6.46 1.90
N ALA A 98 -2.81 -7.20 1.30
CA ALA A 98 -3.10 -8.04 0.15
C ALA A 98 -4.00 -9.25 0.51
N LYS A 99 -3.83 -9.85 1.69
CA LYS A 99 -4.71 -10.91 2.20
C LYS A 99 -6.14 -10.39 2.47
N VAL A 100 -6.26 -9.21 3.09
CA VAL A 100 -7.55 -8.52 3.27
C VAL A 100 -8.19 -8.26 1.91
N ALA A 101 -7.44 -7.66 0.98
CA ALA A 101 -7.92 -7.34 -0.34
C ALA A 101 -8.40 -8.58 -1.10
N ASN A 102 -7.67 -9.70 -1.02
CA ASN A 102 -8.07 -10.96 -1.64
C ASN A 102 -9.40 -11.48 -1.05
N LYS A 103 -9.57 -11.46 0.27
CA LYS A 103 -10.83 -11.89 0.92
C LYS A 103 -12.00 -10.98 0.55
N LEU A 104 -11.80 -9.66 0.51
CA LEU A 104 -12.84 -8.70 0.11
C LEU A 104 -13.21 -8.83 -1.37
N CYS A 105 -12.25 -9.17 -2.25
CA CYS A 105 -12.54 -9.48 -3.65
C CYS A 105 -13.43 -10.72 -3.83
N SER A 106 -13.47 -11.63 -2.85
CA SER A 106 -14.28 -12.84 -2.88
C SER A 106 -15.72 -12.63 -2.39
N ASP A 107 -16.07 -11.44 -1.89
CA ASP A 107 -17.44 -11.15 -1.46
C ASP A 107 -18.40 -11.10 -2.65
N GLU A 108 -19.50 -11.84 -2.60
CA GLU A 108 -20.47 -11.94 -3.70
C GLU A 108 -21.24 -10.64 -3.95
N SER A 109 -21.37 -9.78 -2.93
CA SER A 109 -22.20 -8.58 -3.00
C SER A 109 -21.44 -7.37 -3.59
N PHE A 110 -20.17 -7.20 -3.22
CA PHE A 110 -19.37 -6.04 -3.62
C PHE A 110 -17.99 -6.39 -4.18
N GLY A 111 -17.56 -7.65 -4.16
CA GLY A 111 -16.17 -8.05 -4.47
C GLY A 111 -15.72 -7.66 -5.88
N ILE A 112 -16.62 -7.67 -6.87
CA ILE A 112 -16.34 -7.18 -8.23
C ILE A 112 -16.03 -5.68 -8.22
N ALA A 113 -16.85 -4.88 -7.54
CA ALA A 113 -16.65 -3.44 -7.43
C ALA A 113 -15.37 -3.12 -6.66
N PHE A 114 -15.14 -3.82 -5.54
CA PHE A 114 -13.92 -3.69 -4.74
C PHE A 114 -12.66 -3.99 -5.56
N ARG A 115 -12.65 -5.08 -6.32
CA ARG A 115 -11.52 -5.43 -7.20
C ARG A 115 -11.27 -4.35 -8.25
N GLY A 116 -12.34 -3.81 -8.85
CA GLY A 116 -12.25 -2.72 -9.83
C GLY A 116 -11.60 -1.47 -9.24
N ASP A 117 -12.09 -1.02 -8.08
CA ASP A 117 -11.57 0.17 -7.39
C ASP A 117 -10.14 -0.04 -6.88
N LEU A 118 -9.83 -1.24 -6.37
CA LEU A 118 -8.48 -1.62 -5.93
C LEU A 118 -7.47 -1.54 -7.06
N LEU A 119 -7.74 -2.19 -8.20
CA LEU A 119 -6.83 -2.18 -9.34
C LEU A 119 -6.69 -0.79 -9.94
N LYS A 120 -7.79 -0.03 -10.03
CA LYS A 120 -7.76 1.35 -10.51
C LYS A 120 -6.91 2.25 -9.61
N SER A 121 -7.16 2.23 -8.30
CA SER A 121 -6.44 3.08 -7.34
C SER A 121 -4.96 2.68 -7.24
N THR A 122 -4.66 1.38 -7.30
CA THR A 122 -3.27 0.88 -7.36
C THR A 122 -2.57 1.38 -8.63
N GLN A 123 -3.23 1.30 -9.79
CA GLN A 123 -2.68 1.80 -11.04
C GLN A 123 -2.44 3.32 -11.01
N GLU A 124 -3.33 4.08 -10.37
CA GLU A 124 -3.17 5.53 -10.20
C GLU A 124 -1.93 5.90 -9.36
N GLN A 125 -1.63 5.11 -8.30
CA GLN A 125 -0.37 5.27 -7.55
C GLN A 125 0.84 4.82 -8.37
N TYR A 126 0.74 3.67 -9.05
CA TYR A 126 1.83 3.12 -9.85
C TYR A 126 2.28 4.03 -11.00
N LYS A 127 1.35 4.74 -11.63
CA LYS A 127 1.67 5.78 -12.64
C LYS A 127 2.52 6.92 -12.09
N LYS A 128 2.52 7.14 -10.77
CA LYS A 128 3.31 8.16 -10.08
C LYS A 128 4.57 7.60 -9.42
N ARG A 129 4.88 6.32 -9.60
CA ARG A 129 5.95 5.62 -8.86
C ARG A 129 7.32 6.30 -8.93
N GLU A 130 7.70 6.83 -10.10
CA GLU A 130 8.98 7.55 -10.27
C GLU A 130 9.01 8.82 -9.41
N SER A 131 7.89 9.56 -9.35
CA SER A 131 7.76 10.70 -8.45
C SER A 131 7.72 10.28 -6.98
N ILE A 132 7.10 9.15 -6.65
CA ILE A 132 7.09 8.62 -5.27
C ILE A 132 8.52 8.26 -4.86
N ARG A 133 9.23 7.48 -5.68
CA ARG A 133 10.64 7.08 -5.48
C ARG A 133 11.56 8.29 -5.33
N ALA A 134 11.40 9.31 -6.17
CA ALA A 134 12.17 10.54 -6.08
C ALA A 134 11.91 11.36 -4.80
N ASN A 135 10.71 11.24 -4.22
CA ASN A 135 10.31 12.02 -3.03
C ASN A 135 10.53 11.26 -1.71
N SER A 136 10.37 9.93 -1.71
CA SER A 136 10.52 9.09 -0.53
C SER A 136 10.78 7.63 -0.92
N THR A 137 11.99 7.15 -0.66
CA THR A 137 12.37 5.74 -0.83
C THR A 137 11.47 4.80 -0.03
N SER A 138 11.11 5.18 1.21
CA SER A 138 10.23 4.38 2.06
C SER A 138 8.82 4.24 1.46
N GLU A 139 8.24 5.31 0.92
CA GLU A 139 6.93 5.23 0.25
C GLU A 139 6.99 4.43 -1.05
N TRP A 140 8.11 4.51 -1.78
CA TRP A 140 8.35 3.68 -2.95
C TRP A 140 8.42 2.19 -2.58
N ILE A 141 9.19 1.83 -1.55
CA ILE A 141 9.25 0.47 -1.01
C ILE A 141 7.86 0.00 -0.57
N GLY A 142 7.08 0.86 0.09
CA GLY A 142 5.69 0.55 0.46
C GLY A 142 4.81 0.24 -0.76
N LEU A 143 4.91 1.03 -1.83
CA LEU A 143 4.20 0.76 -3.08
C LEU A 143 4.70 -0.53 -3.77
N ALA A 144 6.00 -0.77 -3.79
CA ALA A 144 6.62 -1.93 -4.40
C ALA A 144 6.19 -3.23 -3.71
N CYS A 145 6.26 -3.27 -2.37
CA CYS A 145 5.75 -4.36 -1.55
C CYS A 145 4.26 -4.58 -1.82
N PHE A 146 3.46 -3.51 -1.90
CA PHE A 146 2.03 -3.65 -2.15
C PHE A 146 1.73 -4.32 -3.49
N ILE A 147 2.40 -3.91 -4.57
CA ILE A 147 2.18 -4.48 -5.92
C ILE A 147 2.59 -5.96 -5.96
N CYS A 148 3.73 -6.29 -5.37
CA CYS A 148 4.20 -7.67 -5.29
C CYS A 148 3.26 -8.54 -4.45
N GLU A 149 2.82 -8.06 -3.28
CA GLU A 149 1.91 -8.78 -2.40
C GLU A 149 0.50 -8.93 -3.00
N LEU A 150 0.00 -7.92 -3.73
CA LEU A 150 -1.23 -8.05 -4.50
C LEU A 150 -1.12 -9.17 -5.55
N PHE A 151 -0.01 -9.24 -6.28
CA PHE A 151 0.22 -10.33 -7.24
C PHE A 151 0.36 -11.69 -6.53
N ARG A 152 1.05 -11.72 -5.39
CA ARG A 152 1.23 -12.90 -4.55
C ARG A 152 -0.09 -13.45 -4.02
N HIS A 153 -1.06 -12.60 -3.68
CA HIS A 153 -2.27 -13.04 -2.98
C HIS A 153 -3.56 -12.97 -3.79
N LEU A 154 -3.76 -12.00 -4.69
CA LEU A 154 -5.00 -11.92 -5.44
C LEU A 154 -5.11 -13.02 -6.47
N ARG A 155 -6.29 -13.63 -6.53
CA ARG A 155 -6.59 -14.71 -7.47
C ARG A 155 -7.83 -14.46 -8.29
N THR A 156 -7.85 -15.03 -9.49
CA THR A 156 -9.05 -15.26 -10.31
C THR A 156 -9.19 -16.77 -10.44
N GLY A 157 -10.07 -17.37 -9.62
CA GLY A 157 -10.03 -18.82 -9.39
C GLY A 157 -8.74 -19.21 -8.66
N GLU A 158 -7.98 -20.16 -9.19
CA GLU A 158 -6.67 -20.57 -8.64
C GLU A 158 -5.49 -19.78 -9.25
N ALA A 159 -5.71 -18.99 -10.31
CA ALA A 159 -4.65 -18.35 -11.05
C ALA A 159 -4.30 -16.95 -10.49
N PRO A 160 -3.02 -16.52 -10.55
CA PRO A 160 -2.63 -15.15 -10.22
C PRO A 160 -3.23 -14.13 -11.20
N LEU A 161 -3.33 -12.89 -10.74
CA LEU A 161 -3.76 -11.77 -11.57
C LEU A 161 -2.71 -11.41 -12.64
N ARG A 162 -2.80 -12.05 -13.80
CA ARG A 162 -1.93 -11.77 -14.97
C ARG A 162 -1.77 -10.28 -15.32
N PRO A 163 -2.80 -9.41 -15.21
CA PRO A 163 -2.64 -7.98 -15.48
C PRO A 163 -1.60 -7.27 -14.60
N LEU A 164 -1.24 -7.82 -13.44
CA LEU A 164 -0.21 -7.24 -12.56
C LEU A 164 1.21 -7.68 -12.92
N ALA A 165 1.40 -8.74 -13.70
CA ALA A 165 2.72 -9.33 -13.95
C ALA A 165 3.73 -8.34 -14.55
N ALA A 166 3.29 -7.50 -15.50
CA ALA A 166 4.15 -6.47 -16.10
C ALA A 166 4.55 -5.39 -15.07
N ALA A 167 3.64 -5.00 -14.18
CA ALA A 167 3.94 -4.03 -13.13
C ALA A 167 4.89 -4.61 -12.08
N VAL A 168 4.71 -5.88 -11.71
CA VAL A 168 5.61 -6.59 -10.78
C VAL A 168 7.01 -6.70 -11.37
N HIS A 169 7.14 -7.15 -12.63
CA HIS A 169 8.43 -7.20 -13.30
C HIS A 169 9.14 -5.85 -13.28
N GLN A 170 8.46 -4.81 -13.77
CA GLN A 170 9.04 -3.46 -13.82
C GLN A 170 9.41 -2.94 -12.42
N THR A 171 8.59 -3.19 -11.41
CA THR A 171 8.89 -2.81 -10.01
C THR A 171 10.17 -3.49 -9.52
N LEU A 172 10.30 -4.81 -9.73
CA LEU A 172 11.47 -5.59 -9.33
C LEU A 172 12.73 -5.16 -10.12
N SER A 173 12.59 -4.88 -11.42
CA SER A 173 13.67 -4.31 -12.22
C SER A 173 14.13 -2.96 -11.66
N GLU A 174 13.20 -2.06 -11.34
CA GLU A 174 13.50 -0.74 -10.80
C GLU A 174 14.19 -0.79 -9.44
N LEU A 175 13.85 -1.78 -8.58
CA LEU A 175 14.52 -2.02 -7.30
C LEU A 175 15.96 -2.52 -7.47
N LEU A 176 16.26 -3.27 -8.54
CA LEU A 176 17.63 -3.67 -8.90
C LEU A 176 18.42 -2.55 -9.59
N SER A 177 17.74 -1.60 -10.22
CA SER A 177 18.38 -0.53 -10.98
C SER A 177 18.97 0.55 -10.07
N SER A 178 20.28 0.75 -10.19
CA SER A 178 21.03 1.87 -9.60
C SER A 178 20.67 3.25 -10.21
N GLU A 179 19.96 3.28 -11.34
CA GLU A 179 19.63 4.51 -12.09
C GLU A 179 18.61 5.44 -11.39
N GLY A 180 17.87 4.95 -10.39
CA GLY A 180 16.94 5.76 -9.60
C GLY A 180 17.59 6.56 -8.47
N GLN A 181 18.88 6.34 -8.23
CA GLN A 181 19.63 6.99 -7.16
C GLN A 181 20.13 8.36 -7.65
N ASN A 182 19.37 9.40 -7.31
CA ASN A 182 19.77 10.79 -7.54
C ASN A 182 21.05 11.14 -6.77
N GLY A 183 22.23 10.83 -7.31
CA GLY A 183 23.54 11.43 -6.98
C GLY A 183 24.01 11.45 -5.52
N ASN A 184 23.25 10.88 -4.59
CA ASN A 184 23.58 10.80 -3.18
C ASN A 184 24.16 9.41 -2.93
N ASN A 185 25.44 9.39 -2.54
CA ASN A 185 26.21 8.20 -2.21
C ASN A 185 25.77 7.58 -0.87
N ASP A 186 24.46 7.47 -0.61
CA ASP A 186 23.95 6.83 0.60
C ASP A 186 23.84 5.32 0.34
N GLU A 187 24.90 4.59 0.66
CA GLU A 187 24.98 3.12 0.62
C GLU A 187 23.79 2.46 1.36
N GLU A 188 23.25 3.12 2.40
CA GLU A 188 22.09 2.68 3.17
C GLU A 188 20.80 2.65 2.31
N LEU A 189 20.63 3.60 1.37
CA LEU A 189 19.45 3.65 0.48
C LEU A 189 19.50 2.58 -0.61
N GLU A 190 20.70 2.20 -1.08
CA GLU A 190 20.88 1.02 -1.93
C GLU A 190 20.47 -0.26 -1.18
N GLY A 191 20.85 -0.35 0.09
CA GLY A 191 20.53 -1.49 0.95
C GLY A 191 19.03 -1.75 1.08
N ASP A 192 18.23 -0.71 1.32
CA ASP A 192 16.79 -0.85 1.54
C ASP A 192 16.02 -1.33 0.28
N GLU A 193 16.38 -0.83 -0.91
CA GLU A 193 15.74 -1.25 -2.15
C GLU A 193 16.13 -2.69 -2.54
N ILE A 194 17.39 -3.07 -2.30
CA ILE A 194 17.86 -4.45 -2.53
C ILE A 194 17.23 -5.42 -1.53
N ASP A 195 17.09 -5.05 -0.25
CA ASP A 195 16.37 -5.86 0.75
C ASP A 195 14.90 -6.04 0.33
N CYS A 196 14.26 -4.96 -0.14
CA CYS A 196 12.90 -5.01 -0.68
C CYS A 196 12.81 -5.95 -1.89
N PHE A 197 13.75 -5.87 -2.83
CA PHE A 197 13.81 -6.78 -3.97
C PHE A 197 13.94 -8.23 -3.51
N TYR A 198 14.88 -8.52 -2.62
CA TYR A 198 15.17 -9.86 -2.11
C TYR A 198 13.92 -10.51 -1.51
N GLU A 199 13.26 -9.83 -0.59
CA GLU A 199 12.06 -10.36 0.09
C GLU A 199 10.89 -10.58 -0.88
N ASN A 200 10.64 -9.61 -1.77
CA ASN A 200 9.55 -9.72 -2.71
C ASN A 200 9.81 -10.77 -3.78
N PHE A 201 11.01 -10.81 -4.38
CA PHE A 201 11.36 -11.79 -5.41
C PHE A 201 11.28 -13.21 -4.88
N LYS A 202 11.69 -13.47 -3.63
CA LYS A 202 11.52 -14.77 -2.97
C LYS A 202 10.06 -15.23 -2.95
N GLY A 203 9.13 -14.30 -2.77
CA GLY A 203 7.69 -14.55 -2.74
C GLY A 203 7.00 -14.65 -4.11
N VAL A 204 7.47 -13.88 -5.11
CA VAL A 204 6.77 -13.72 -6.39
C VAL A 204 7.53 -14.22 -7.62
N GLY A 205 8.83 -14.52 -7.51
CA GLY A 205 9.70 -14.88 -8.65
C GLY A 205 9.18 -16.08 -9.43
N PHE A 206 8.93 -17.20 -8.74
CA PHE A 206 8.32 -18.38 -9.38
C PHE A 206 6.91 -18.12 -9.89
N LEU A 207 6.12 -17.31 -9.17
CA LEU A 207 4.77 -16.97 -9.62
C LEU A 207 4.82 -16.15 -10.92
N LEU A 208 5.76 -15.22 -11.03
CA LEU A 208 6.00 -14.43 -12.23
C LEU A 208 6.45 -15.36 -13.38
N GLU A 209 7.34 -16.30 -13.12
CA GLU A 209 7.79 -17.29 -14.10
C GLU A 209 6.63 -18.13 -14.67
N THR A 210 5.66 -18.55 -13.84
CA THR A 210 4.47 -19.26 -14.34
C THR A 210 3.58 -18.43 -15.26
N VAL A 211 3.64 -17.10 -15.16
CA VAL A 211 2.83 -16.18 -15.96
C VAL A 211 3.61 -15.69 -17.19
N ASN A 212 4.91 -15.44 -17.02
CA ASN A 212 5.82 -14.93 -18.02
C ASN A 212 7.27 -15.32 -17.69
N GLN A 213 7.73 -16.44 -18.24
CA GLN A 213 9.07 -16.99 -18.02
C GLN A 213 10.18 -16.03 -18.49
N GLU A 214 10.01 -15.40 -19.66
CA GLU A 214 11.00 -14.45 -20.23
C GLU A 214 11.27 -13.29 -19.25
N LYS A 215 10.22 -12.73 -18.65
CA LYS A 215 10.36 -11.68 -17.64
C LYS A 215 11.01 -12.14 -16.34
N ALA A 216 10.78 -13.38 -15.91
CA ALA A 216 11.51 -13.91 -14.77
C ALA A 216 12.99 -14.10 -15.09
N GLU A 217 13.33 -14.59 -16.29
CA GLU A 217 14.71 -14.76 -16.76
C GLU A 217 15.45 -13.42 -16.91
N GLU A 218 14.77 -12.37 -17.38
CA GLU A 218 15.31 -11.01 -17.42
C GLU A 218 15.76 -10.54 -16.02
N LEU A 219 14.94 -10.72 -14.99
CA LEU A 219 15.30 -10.35 -13.61
C LEU A 219 16.51 -11.15 -13.10
N LEU A 220 16.60 -12.45 -13.42
CA LEU A 220 17.78 -13.25 -13.07
C LEU A 220 19.04 -12.78 -13.81
N GLY A 221 18.88 -12.28 -15.05
CA GLY A 221 19.95 -11.61 -15.79
C GLY A 221 20.41 -10.35 -15.07
N MET A 222 19.47 -9.47 -14.72
CA MET A 222 19.74 -8.24 -13.98
C MET A 222 20.44 -8.52 -12.64
N MET A 223 20.03 -9.54 -11.88
CA MET A 223 20.73 -9.92 -10.64
C MET A 223 22.21 -10.25 -10.89
N ARG A 224 22.52 -11.00 -11.96
CA ARG A 224 23.91 -11.34 -12.31
C ARG A 224 24.70 -10.10 -12.69
N ASP A 225 24.11 -9.21 -13.48
CA ASP A 225 24.74 -7.96 -13.87
C ASP A 225 25.01 -7.08 -12.64
N THR A 226 24.05 -6.97 -11.73
CA THR A 226 24.23 -6.26 -10.44
C THR A 226 25.35 -6.92 -9.62
N ILE A 227 25.38 -8.24 -9.44
CA ILE A 227 26.45 -8.92 -8.68
C ILE A 227 27.85 -8.61 -9.25
N LEU A 228 27.98 -8.60 -10.57
CA LEU A 228 29.23 -8.38 -11.29
C LEU A 228 29.65 -6.91 -11.37
N SER A 229 28.74 -5.98 -11.06
CA SER A 229 29.05 -4.56 -11.11
C SER A 229 30.06 -4.14 -10.03
N ASP A 230 30.94 -3.20 -10.39
CA ASP A 230 32.01 -2.69 -9.52
C ASP A 230 31.46 -1.97 -8.29
N ASN A 231 30.30 -1.33 -8.42
CA ASN A 231 29.66 -0.54 -7.36
C ASN A 231 28.82 -1.36 -6.37
N SER A 232 28.62 -2.66 -6.60
CA SER A 232 27.79 -3.46 -5.71
C SER A 232 28.45 -3.69 -4.35
N SER A 233 27.68 -3.52 -3.27
CA SER A 233 28.14 -3.81 -1.92
C SER A 233 28.34 -5.31 -1.66
N ALA A 234 29.05 -5.67 -0.59
CA ALA A 234 29.18 -7.06 -0.16
C ALA A 234 27.82 -7.66 0.22
N LYS A 235 26.98 -6.89 0.90
CA LYS A 235 25.60 -7.25 1.25
C LYS A 235 24.77 -7.56 0.01
N THR A 236 24.75 -6.64 -0.97
CA THR A 236 24.03 -6.81 -2.25
C THR A 236 24.46 -8.09 -2.96
N ARG A 237 25.77 -8.33 -3.09
CA ARG A 237 26.28 -9.56 -3.70
C ARG A 237 25.85 -10.81 -2.94
N CYS A 238 25.86 -10.79 -1.61
CA CYS A 238 25.45 -11.92 -0.78
C CYS A 238 23.97 -12.27 -0.98
N LEU A 239 23.08 -11.27 -0.88
CA LEU A 239 21.63 -11.45 -1.02
C LEU A 239 21.23 -11.94 -2.42
N LEU A 240 21.78 -11.31 -3.47
CA LEU A 240 21.44 -11.68 -4.84
C LEU A 240 22.00 -13.07 -5.22
N LEU A 241 23.17 -13.44 -4.70
CA LEU A 241 23.72 -14.78 -4.91
C LEU A 241 22.86 -15.85 -4.23
N GLU A 242 22.38 -15.59 -3.00
CA GLU A 242 21.41 -16.47 -2.35
C GLU A 242 20.14 -16.65 -3.20
N MET A 243 19.62 -15.56 -3.77
CA MET A 243 18.42 -15.62 -4.62
C MET A 243 18.64 -16.42 -5.91
N LEU A 244 19.80 -16.28 -6.55
CA LEU A 244 20.17 -17.12 -7.70
C LEU A 244 20.25 -18.61 -7.33
N GLU A 245 20.86 -18.92 -6.18
CA GLU A 245 20.96 -20.29 -5.67
C GLU A 245 19.59 -20.87 -5.26
N PHE A 246 18.72 -20.04 -4.67
CA PHE A 246 17.34 -20.39 -4.34
C PHE A 246 16.53 -20.69 -5.62
N HIS A 247 16.65 -19.84 -6.64
CA HIS A 247 15.96 -20.02 -7.92
C HIS A 247 16.47 -21.26 -8.68
N ALA A 248 17.79 -21.43 -8.78
CA ALA A 248 18.42 -22.59 -9.44
C ALA A 248 18.00 -23.93 -8.82
N ARG A 249 17.69 -23.95 -7.52
CA ARG A 249 17.17 -25.13 -6.81
C ARG A 249 15.64 -25.20 -6.77
N GLN A 250 14.93 -24.42 -7.59
CA GLN A 250 13.47 -24.41 -7.65
C GLN A 250 12.83 -24.15 -6.27
N GLY A 251 13.44 -23.26 -5.49
CA GLY A 251 12.97 -22.88 -4.16
C GLY A 251 13.32 -23.89 -3.06
N LYS A 252 14.10 -24.93 -3.37
CA LYS A 252 14.48 -26.00 -2.43
C LYS A 252 15.94 -25.86 -2.05
N ILE A 253 16.21 -24.94 -1.14
CA ILE A 253 17.54 -24.74 -0.57
C ILE A 253 17.70 -25.62 0.69
N SER A 254 18.90 -26.16 0.92
CA SER A 254 19.16 -26.98 2.11
C SER A 254 19.53 -26.09 3.29
N SER A 255 19.26 -26.53 4.53
CA SER A 255 19.62 -25.77 5.74
C SER A 255 21.08 -25.31 5.75
N LYS A 256 22.03 -26.16 5.32
CA LYS A 256 23.45 -25.77 5.24
C LYS A 256 23.73 -24.56 4.35
N VAL A 257 22.95 -24.38 3.29
CA VAL A 257 23.11 -23.24 2.37
C VAL A 257 22.41 -22.01 2.94
N GLU A 258 21.23 -22.17 3.55
CA GLU A 258 20.57 -21.09 4.31
C GLU A 258 21.48 -20.58 5.45
N ASP A 259 22.06 -21.49 6.23
CA ASP A 259 23.01 -21.20 7.31
C ASP A 259 24.22 -20.45 6.76
N TYR A 260 24.80 -20.91 5.64
CA TYR A 260 25.94 -20.24 5.01
C TYR A 260 25.65 -18.78 4.64
N PHE A 261 24.53 -18.51 3.95
CA PHE A 261 24.19 -17.14 3.55
C PHE A 261 23.80 -16.28 4.76
N SER A 262 23.12 -16.85 5.76
CA SER A 262 22.78 -16.16 7.01
C SER A 262 24.02 -15.77 7.81
N ASP A 263 24.96 -16.69 8.01
CA ASP A 263 26.22 -16.45 8.70
C ASP A 263 27.08 -15.44 7.94
N LYS A 264 27.13 -15.53 6.60
CA LYS A 264 27.87 -14.58 5.77
C LYS A 264 27.28 -13.19 5.80
N LEU A 265 25.95 -13.08 5.75
CA LEU A 265 25.28 -11.80 5.89
C LEU A 265 25.57 -11.19 7.26
N ALA A 266 25.49 -11.97 8.33
CA ALA A 266 25.82 -11.49 9.68
C ALA A 266 27.29 -11.02 9.80
N GLU A 267 28.23 -11.73 9.20
CA GLU A 267 29.64 -11.32 9.13
C GLU A 267 29.83 -10.01 8.37
N ILE A 268 29.17 -9.85 7.21
CA ILE A 268 29.22 -8.61 6.41
C ILE A 268 28.69 -7.44 7.24
N MET A 269 27.49 -7.57 7.80
CA MET A 269 26.85 -6.52 8.59
C MET A 269 27.65 -6.16 9.85
N ALA A 270 28.39 -7.11 10.44
CA ALA A 270 29.26 -6.86 11.58
C ALA A 270 30.55 -6.10 11.23
N ASN A 271 31.01 -6.19 9.98
CA ASN A 271 32.23 -5.53 9.50
C ASN A 271 31.97 -4.12 8.91
N GLU A 272 30.71 -3.73 8.74
CA GLU A 272 30.27 -2.40 8.25
C GLU A 272 29.97 -1.41 9.41
N LEU A 273 30.10 -1.84 10.67
CA LEU A 273 29.96 -1.02 11.91
C LEU A 273 31.31 -0.57 12.48
#